data_AF-A0ABC9FZU4-F1
#
_entry.id   AF-A0ABC9FZU4-F1
#
_cell.length_a   1.000
_cell.length_b   1.000
_cell.length_c   1.000
_cell.angle_alpha   90.00
_cell.angle_beta   90.00
_cell.angle_gamma   90.00
#
_symmetry.space_group_name_H-M   'P 1'
#
loop_
_entity.id
_entity.type
_entity.pdbx_description
1 polymer ?
#
loop_
_entity_poly.entity_id
_entity_poly.type
_entity_poly.pdbx_seq_one_letter_code
_entity_poly.pdbx_strand_id
1 'polypeptide(L)'
;MCNGLPDVDAPFYFTRKSLEMEAFDFRFDTDAPKVALPQGMMTPVNSINTLFHSPAFWGLALPVSVSPMASDIIRGYLAQRILWEIGGYLVVYPPTVHRVDNVHAHPFDDERDIHVNIGRLIKFLMEWRSSKRTLFERILDLSYAMTEEGLWGEKDLHFMAAWLQDLVAIGYRQPRLLSLDIDRPRATIGHGDKKEFVPKKLPAVHLGVEEIGEVSTEIDNLIKWRKHFGDIVLIVHCTEPVDRTALEWRLLYGRIFRAVVILSEQSNSDLAVELSNLAQAYKFLPKVFDRFAGAQGFLFLQDHVVLNYWNLLSADKAKLWITNQVKESWSDVPLQGNNIEWFVNQGDMVKKAVGNFPPYYQTNYRRSVGENKIIHCSSEIFYIPQQHIGDFSYLVKAIGSLDIHHTFAIPMVFLAMDSPSNFESKALSKLVYRADLPSNTTFASIYSAEAHAVYPLKVRNEMEFVKLIRVMASGDPFLMELV
;
A
#
# COMPACT_ATOMS: atom_id res chain seq x y z
N MET A 1 -12.35 29.74 -1.68
CA MET A 1 -12.85 28.55 -0.93
C MET A 1 -14.22 28.85 -0.36
N CYS A 2 -15.12 27.87 -0.23
CA CYS A 2 -16.48 28.07 0.29
C CYS A 2 -16.75 27.02 1.38
N ASN A 3 -17.18 27.45 2.57
CA ASN A 3 -17.66 26.55 3.63
C ASN A 3 -19.07 26.03 3.29
N GLY A 4 -19.55 25.03 4.02
CA GLY A 4 -20.85 24.42 3.77
C GLY A 4 -20.75 23.36 2.68
N LEU A 5 -21.41 23.54 1.53
CA LEU A 5 -21.25 22.69 0.34
C LEU A 5 -20.33 23.38 -0.69
N PRO A 6 -19.02 23.07 -0.71
CA PRO A 6 -18.16 23.47 -1.80
C PRO A 6 -18.57 22.74 -3.08
N ASP A 7 -18.09 23.23 -4.21
CA ASP A 7 -18.23 22.54 -5.47
C ASP A 7 -17.37 21.28 -5.45
N VAL A 8 -18.02 20.13 -5.41
CA VAL A 8 -17.41 18.82 -5.34
C VAL A 8 -17.91 17.99 -6.52
N ASP A 9 -17.08 17.08 -7.00
CA ASP A 9 -17.47 16.18 -8.09
C ASP A 9 -18.52 15.15 -7.59
N ALA A 10 -19.25 14.59 -8.54
CA ALA A 10 -20.29 13.60 -8.31
C ALA A 10 -19.73 12.37 -7.57
N PRO A 11 -18.56 11.79 -7.93
CA PRO A 11 -17.98 10.69 -7.17
C PRO A 11 -17.75 11.04 -5.70
N PHE A 12 -17.20 12.22 -5.39
CA PHE A 12 -17.01 12.67 -4.03
C PHE A 12 -18.36 12.87 -3.33
N TYR A 13 -19.32 13.53 -3.96
CA TYR A 13 -20.64 13.74 -3.38
C TYR A 13 -21.34 12.42 -3.03
N PHE A 14 -21.41 11.47 -3.97
CA PHE A 14 -22.12 10.20 -3.80
C PHE A 14 -21.43 9.21 -2.87
N THR A 15 -20.09 9.21 -2.79
CA THR A 15 -19.35 8.30 -1.89
C THR A 15 -19.26 8.80 -0.44
N ARG A 16 -19.55 10.08 -0.21
CA ARG A 16 -19.40 10.74 1.09
C ARG A 16 -20.74 11.04 1.77
N LYS A 17 -21.84 11.03 1.02
CA LYS A 17 -23.18 11.20 1.59
C LYS A 17 -23.72 9.85 2.08
N SER A 18 -23.64 9.62 3.39
CA SER A 18 -24.09 8.41 4.10
C SER A 18 -25.61 8.20 4.03
N LEU A 19 -26.37 9.30 4.15
CA LEU A 19 -27.83 9.35 4.15
C LEU A 19 -28.30 10.54 3.31
N GLU A 20 -29.35 10.36 2.50
CA GLU A 20 -29.89 11.43 1.63
C GLU A 20 -30.30 12.70 2.39
N MET A 21 -30.57 12.60 3.70
CA MET A 21 -31.03 13.71 4.55
C MET A 21 -29.93 14.47 5.29
N GLU A 22 -28.67 14.02 5.28
CA GLU A 22 -27.57 14.73 5.94
C GLU A 22 -26.95 15.78 5.01
N ALA A 23 -26.97 17.04 5.46
CA ALA A 23 -26.39 18.17 4.74
C ALA A 23 -24.87 18.24 4.94
N PHE A 24 -24.11 18.43 3.86
CA PHE A 24 -22.67 18.69 3.97
C PHE A 24 -22.37 20.06 4.61
N ASP A 25 -21.50 20.08 5.63
CA ASP A 25 -20.94 21.31 6.24
C ASP A 25 -19.41 21.28 6.29
N PHE A 26 -18.76 21.52 5.16
CA PHE A 26 -17.32 21.68 5.06
C PHE A 26 -16.83 22.94 5.75
N ARG A 27 -15.78 22.79 6.56
CA ARG A 27 -15.09 23.88 7.22
C ARG A 27 -13.64 23.90 6.77
N PHE A 28 -13.21 25.04 6.27
CA PHE A 28 -11.82 25.31 5.96
C PHE A 28 -11.19 26.17 7.06
N ASP A 29 -9.88 26.02 7.25
CA ASP A 29 -9.13 26.84 8.21
C ASP A 29 -9.16 28.32 7.78
N THR A 30 -9.78 29.16 8.61
CA THR A 30 -9.91 30.60 8.38
C THR A 30 -8.58 31.32 8.49
N ASP A 31 -7.60 30.74 9.19
CA ASP A 31 -6.31 31.35 9.46
C ASP A 31 -5.26 30.94 8.41
N ALA A 32 -5.66 30.14 7.43
CA ALA A 32 -4.79 29.72 6.33
C ALA A 32 -4.22 30.95 5.59
N PRO A 33 -2.93 30.93 5.20
CA PRO A 33 -2.38 31.98 4.38
C PRO A 33 -3.01 31.95 2.99
N LYS A 34 -3.10 33.14 2.37
CA LYS A 34 -3.47 33.26 0.94
C LYS A 34 -2.35 32.67 0.10
N VAL A 35 -2.68 31.81 -0.86
CA VAL A 35 -1.70 31.13 -1.70
C VAL A 35 -1.84 31.61 -3.15
N ALA A 36 -0.82 32.27 -3.66
CA ALA A 36 -0.73 32.63 -5.08
C ALA A 36 -0.09 31.48 -5.87
N LEU A 37 -0.72 31.07 -6.96
CA LEU A 37 -0.16 30.03 -7.82
C LEU A 37 0.85 30.64 -8.80
N PRO A 38 2.05 30.03 -8.91
CA PRO A 38 3.06 30.51 -9.85
C PRO A 38 2.65 30.24 -11.29
N GLN A 39 3.24 30.97 -12.22
CA GLN A 39 3.10 30.69 -13.65
C GLN A 39 3.54 29.25 -13.98
N GLY A 40 2.85 28.66 -14.97
CA GLY A 40 3.02 27.25 -15.33
C GLY A 40 2.40 26.27 -14.33
N MET A 41 1.57 26.73 -13.39
CA MET A 41 0.70 25.89 -12.58
C MET A 41 -0.74 26.33 -12.79
N MET A 42 -1.61 25.38 -13.11
CA MET A 42 -3.04 25.61 -13.28
C MET A 42 -3.83 24.76 -12.29
N THR A 43 -4.97 25.26 -11.86
CA THR A 43 -5.93 24.54 -11.00
C THR A 43 -7.35 24.79 -11.51
N PRO A 44 -8.31 23.86 -11.31
CA PRO A 44 -9.71 24.15 -11.64
C PRO A 44 -10.25 25.31 -10.78
N VAL A 45 -11.08 26.17 -11.39
CA VAL A 45 -11.74 27.31 -10.73
C VAL A 45 -13.16 27.47 -11.23
N ASN A 46 -14.14 27.20 -10.37
CA ASN A 46 -15.56 27.43 -10.62
C ASN A 46 -15.97 28.89 -10.39
N SER A 47 -17.26 29.18 -10.58
CA SER A 47 -17.84 30.52 -10.41
C SER A 47 -18.49 30.75 -9.03
N ILE A 48 -18.49 29.77 -8.11
CA ILE A 48 -19.26 29.84 -6.86
C ILE A 48 -18.72 30.88 -5.88
N ASN A 49 -17.40 30.94 -5.69
CA ASN A 49 -16.77 31.93 -4.81
C ASN A 49 -15.44 32.42 -5.41
N THR A 50 -15.55 33.00 -6.60
CA THR A 50 -14.42 33.50 -7.38
C THR A 50 -14.58 34.99 -7.65
N LEU A 51 -13.55 35.76 -7.31
CA LEU A 51 -13.51 37.20 -7.53
C LEU A 51 -12.52 37.52 -8.65
N PHE A 52 -12.99 38.25 -9.67
CA PHE A 52 -12.16 38.78 -10.74
C PHE A 52 -11.83 40.24 -10.46
N HIS A 53 -10.55 40.58 -10.45
CA HIS A 53 -10.14 42.00 -10.42
C HIS A 53 -10.52 42.68 -11.74
N SER A 54 -10.76 43.99 -11.70
CA SER A 54 -11.14 44.77 -12.90
C SER A 54 -10.22 44.56 -14.13
N PRO A 55 -8.88 44.45 -14.01
CA PRO A 55 -8.01 44.11 -15.15
C PRO A 55 -8.21 42.71 -15.75
N ALA A 56 -8.93 41.83 -15.06
CA ALA A 56 -9.26 40.47 -15.51
C ALA A 56 -10.74 40.32 -15.89
N PHE A 57 -11.49 41.42 -16.01
CA PHE A 57 -12.94 41.41 -16.27
C PHE A 57 -13.34 40.66 -17.54
N TRP A 58 -12.47 40.67 -18.56
CA TRP A 58 -12.64 39.89 -19.79
C TRP A 58 -12.76 38.38 -19.52
N GLY A 59 -12.19 37.88 -18.42
CA GLY A 59 -12.22 36.47 -18.03
C GLY A 59 -13.56 35.98 -17.51
N LEU A 60 -14.59 36.85 -17.43
CA LEU A 60 -15.95 36.47 -17.03
C LEU A 60 -16.74 35.75 -18.13
N ALA A 61 -16.22 35.72 -19.37
CA ALA A 61 -16.89 35.04 -20.48
C ALA A 61 -16.95 33.52 -20.26
N LEU A 62 -18.18 33.00 -20.17
CA LEU A 62 -18.46 31.57 -20.02
C LEU A 62 -18.72 30.93 -21.39
N PRO A 63 -18.03 29.84 -21.74
CA PRO A 63 -18.37 29.04 -22.92
C PRO A 63 -19.80 28.52 -22.85
N VAL A 64 -20.49 28.51 -23.98
CA VAL A 64 -21.89 28.15 -24.15
C VAL A 64 -22.10 26.86 -24.94
N SER A 65 -21.08 26.30 -25.60
CA SER A 65 -21.21 25.05 -26.37
C SER A 65 -20.85 23.77 -25.61
N VAL A 66 -20.26 23.91 -24.41
CA VAL A 66 -19.89 22.81 -23.51
C VAL A 66 -20.95 22.60 -22.43
N SER A 67 -20.87 21.50 -21.67
CA SER A 67 -21.80 21.28 -20.56
C SER A 67 -21.75 22.44 -19.55
N PRO A 68 -22.89 22.82 -18.93
CA PRO A 68 -22.92 23.91 -17.95
C PRO A 68 -21.92 23.72 -16.81
N MET A 69 -21.65 22.47 -16.44
CA MET A 69 -20.70 22.12 -15.39
C MET A 69 -19.24 22.23 -15.84
N ALA A 70 -18.94 21.99 -17.11
CA ALA A 70 -17.60 22.16 -17.66
C ALA A 70 -17.29 23.63 -17.99
N SER A 71 -18.31 24.44 -18.28
CA SER A 71 -18.19 25.81 -18.77
C SER A 71 -17.31 26.68 -17.88
N ASP A 72 -17.59 26.70 -16.58
CA ASP A 72 -16.91 27.58 -15.65
C ASP A 72 -15.49 27.07 -15.32
N ILE A 73 -15.27 25.76 -15.26
CA ILE A 73 -13.95 25.14 -15.13
C ILE A 73 -13.07 25.48 -16.35
N ILE A 74 -13.58 25.30 -17.58
CA ILE A 74 -12.86 25.61 -18.83
C ILE A 74 -12.53 27.11 -18.90
N ARG A 75 -13.50 27.98 -18.58
CA ARG A 75 -13.31 29.42 -18.43
C ARG A 75 -12.19 29.74 -17.43
N GLY A 76 -12.10 29.00 -16.32
CA GLY A 76 -11.05 29.14 -15.32
C GLY A 76 -9.66 28.87 -15.85
N TYR A 77 -9.49 27.81 -16.64
CA TYR A 77 -8.21 27.50 -17.26
C TYR A 77 -7.81 28.53 -18.33
N LEU A 78 -8.75 28.94 -19.19
CA LEU A 78 -8.52 29.99 -20.18
C LEU A 78 -8.12 31.31 -19.53
N ALA A 79 -8.86 31.73 -18.50
CA ALA A 79 -8.57 32.97 -17.78
C ALA A 79 -7.20 32.90 -17.10
N GLN A 80 -6.84 31.79 -16.45
CA GLN A 80 -5.50 31.60 -15.88
C GLN A 80 -4.40 31.72 -16.93
N ARG A 81 -4.57 31.11 -18.09
CA ARG A 81 -3.57 31.18 -19.16
C ARG A 81 -3.36 32.60 -19.65
N ILE A 82 -4.43 33.35 -19.89
CA ILE A 82 -4.34 34.74 -20.36
C ILE A 82 -3.90 35.69 -19.24
N LEU A 83 -4.20 35.42 -17.97
CA LEU A 83 -3.71 36.21 -16.83
C LEU A 83 -2.19 36.30 -16.81
N TRP A 84 -1.49 35.24 -17.21
CA TRP A 84 -0.03 35.25 -17.30
C TRP A 84 0.50 36.27 -18.30
N GLU A 85 -0.23 36.56 -19.38
CA GLU A 85 0.15 37.54 -20.41
C GLU A 85 0.20 38.98 -19.87
N ILE A 86 -0.45 39.23 -18.74
CA ILE A 86 -0.54 40.55 -18.10
C ILE A 86 0.15 40.58 -16.72
N GLY A 87 0.93 39.54 -16.39
CA GLY A 87 1.58 39.40 -15.08
C GLY A 87 0.63 39.08 -13.92
N GLY A 88 -0.60 38.69 -14.23
CA GLY A 88 -1.58 38.24 -13.25
C GLY A 88 -1.36 36.81 -12.79
N TYR A 89 -1.96 36.47 -11.66
CA TYR A 89 -1.89 35.14 -11.07
C TYR A 89 -3.20 34.83 -10.34
N LEU A 90 -3.51 33.54 -10.23
CA LEU A 90 -4.63 33.06 -9.42
C LEU A 90 -4.19 32.99 -7.95
N VAL A 91 -5.07 33.42 -7.05
CA VAL A 91 -4.84 33.37 -5.60
C VAL A 91 -5.99 32.64 -4.93
N VAL A 92 -5.66 31.63 -4.14
CA VAL A 92 -6.60 30.92 -3.28
C VAL A 92 -6.64 31.61 -1.93
N TYR A 93 -7.84 32.03 -1.52
CA TYR A 93 -8.11 32.65 -0.23
C TYR A 93 -8.77 31.65 0.73
N PRO A 94 -8.62 31.85 2.05
CA PRO A 94 -9.48 31.22 3.07
C PRO A 94 -10.97 31.39 2.76
N PRO A 95 -11.86 30.59 3.35
CA PRO A 95 -13.27 30.64 3.02
C PRO A 95 -13.87 32.01 3.34
N THR A 96 -14.53 32.62 2.35
CA THR A 96 -15.21 33.93 2.50
C THR A 96 -16.73 33.82 2.40
N VAL A 97 -17.25 32.66 2.02
CA VAL A 97 -18.68 32.40 1.83
C VAL A 97 -19.02 31.04 2.43
N HIS A 98 -20.25 30.91 2.94
CA HIS A 98 -20.85 29.65 3.38
C HIS A 98 -22.06 29.33 2.49
N ARG A 99 -22.10 28.13 1.91
CA ARG A 99 -23.18 27.64 1.05
C ARG A 99 -23.89 26.49 1.72
N VAL A 100 -25.19 26.60 1.95
CA VAL A 100 -25.96 25.51 2.57
C VAL A 100 -26.21 24.39 1.54
N ASP A 101 -26.03 23.12 1.95
CA ASP A 101 -26.39 21.95 1.13
C ASP A 101 -27.91 21.78 1.04
N ASN A 102 -28.52 22.46 0.08
CA ASN A 102 -29.92 22.31 -0.31
C ASN A 102 -30.06 21.65 -1.68
N VAL A 103 -28.99 21.05 -2.21
CA VAL A 103 -28.85 20.71 -3.62
C VAL A 103 -29.04 19.21 -3.79
N HIS A 104 -29.86 18.80 -4.76
CA HIS A 104 -29.87 17.41 -5.24
C HIS A 104 -28.66 17.21 -6.14
N ALA A 105 -27.87 16.17 -5.89
CA ALA A 105 -26.68 15.84 -6.68
C ALA A 105 -27.01 15.80 -8.18
N HIS A 106 -26.12 16.36 -9.00
CA HIS A 106 -26.20 16.21 -10.44
C HIS A 106 -25.69 14.82 -10.87
N PRO A 107 -26.23 14.24 -11.95
CA PRO A 107 -25.73 12.97 -12.49
C PRO A 107 -24.26 13.05 -12.93
N PHE A 108 -23.52 11.96 -12.77
CA PHE A 108 -22.13 11.84 -13.24
C PHE A 108 -21.98 12.10 -14.74
N ASP A 109 -23.01 11.82 -15.54
CA ASP A 109 -22.99 12.03 -17.00
C ASP A 109 -22.77 13.49 -17.38
N ASP A 110 -23.19 14.45 -16.53
CA ASP A 110 -23.01 15.89 -16.76
C ASP A 110 -21.54 16.35 -16.58
N GLU A 111 -20.71 15.53 -15.93
CA GLU A 111 -19.28 15.76 -15.69
C GLU A 111 -18.36 15.12 -16.74
N ARG A 112 -18.91 14.36 -17.68
CA ARG A 112 -18.10 13.56 -18.61
C ARG A 112 -17.06 14.39 -19.37
N ASP A 113 -17.45 15.59 -19.81
CA ASP A 113 -16.57 16.49 -20.55
C ASP A 113 -15.37 17.00 -19.73
N ILE A 114 -15.56 17.12 -18.40
CA ILE A 114 -14.54 17.52 -17.43
C ILE A 114 -13.49 16.42 -17.32
N HIS A 115 -13.93 15.18 -17.03
CA HIS A 115 -13.02 14.07 -16.76
C HIS A 115 -12.23 13.60 -17.99
N VAL A 116 -12.79 13.72 -19.20
CA VAL A 116 -12.15 13.23 -20.43
C VAL A 116 -11.20 14.25 -21.06
N ASN A 117 -11.54 15.55 -21.06
CA ASN A 117 -10.84 16.53 -21.89
C ASN A 117 -9.91 17.49 -21.15
N ILE A 118 -9.98 17.59 -19.81
CA ILE A 118 -9.19 18.58 -19.04
C ILE A 118 -7.68 18.35 -19.17
N GLY A 119 -7.22 17.09 -19.16
CA GLY A 119 -5.79 16.80 -19.36
C GLY A 119 -5.28 17.31 -20.72
N ARG A 120 -6.09 17.14 -21.77
CA ARG A 120 -5.79 17.65 -23.13
C ARG A 120 -5.77 19.17 -23.16
N LEU A 121 -6.77 19.80 -22.52
CA LEU A 121 -6.87 21.26 -22.40
C LEU A 121 -5.66 21.87 -21.69
N ILE A 122 -5.28 21.35 -20.52
CA ILE A 122 -4.13 21.88 -19.76
C ILE A 122 -2.86 21.78 -20.59
N LYS A 123 -2.61 20.62 -21.22
CA LYS A 123 -1.44 20.43 -22.07
C LYS A 123 -1.40 21.45 -23.20
N PHE A 124 -2.52 21.60 -23.91
CA PHE A 124 -2.66 22.58 -24.99
C PHE A 124 -2.39 24.01 -24.51
N LEU A 125 -3.01 24.45 -23.40
CA LEU A 125 -2.84 25.82 -22.89
C LEU A 125 -1.40 26.09 -22.43
N MET A 126 -0.71 25.09 -21.89
CA MET A 126 0.69 25.20 -21.50
C MET A 126 1.63 25.34 -22.71
N GLU A 127 1.30 24.69 -23.81
CA GLU A 127 2.08 24.74 -25.07
C GLU A 127 1.73 25.97 -25.93
N TRP A 128 0.51 26.51 -25.81
CA TRP A 128 0.04 27.61 -26.64
C TRP A 128 0.88 28.89 -26.49
N ARG A 129 1.19 29.52 -27.63
CA ARG A 129 1.95 30.77 -27.75
C ARG A 129 1.27 31.66 -28.80
N SER A 130 1.35 32.98 -28.61
CA SER A 130 0.80 33.96 -29.56
C SER A 130 1.74 35.13 -29.79
N SER A 131 1.83 35.56 -31.06
CA SER A 131 2.60 36.73 -31.49
C SER A 131 1.74 38.00 -31.61
N LYS A 132 0.46 37.94 -31.25
CA LYS A 132 -0.45 39.10 -31.34
C LYS A 132 -0.03 40.21 -30.36
N ARG A 133 -0.34 41.47 -30.70
CA ARG A 133 0.22 42.66 -30.03
C ARG A 133 -0.67 43.20 -28.92
N THR A 134 -1.96 42.91 -28.96
CA THR A 134 -2.93 43.34 -27.94
C THR A 134 -3.47 42.13 -27.18
N LEU A 135 -3.99 42.34 -25.96
CA LEU A 135 -4.56 41.27 -25.16
C LEU A 135 -5.79 40.67 -25.83
N PHE A 136 -6.69 41.48 -26.39
CA PHE A 136 -7.91 40.95 -27.02
C PHE A 136 -7.61 40.18 -28.29
N GLU A 137 -6.62 40.58 -29.08
CA GLU A 137 -6.15 39.75 -30.19
C GLU A 137 -5.60 38.41 -29.69
N ARG A 138 -4.88 38.38 -28.56
CA ARG A 138 -4.40 37.11 -27.95
C ARG A 138 -5.54 36.24 -27.43
N ILE A 139 -6.56 36.84 -26.80
CA ILE A 139 -7.74 36.10 -26.35
C ILE A 139 -8.46 35.50 -27.56
N LEU A 140 -8.67 36.28 -28.62
CA LEU A 140 -9.34 35.79 -29.83
C LEU A 140 -8.52 34.70 -30.55
N ASP A 141 -7.19 34.87 -30.60
CA ASP A 141 -6.25 33.89 -31.17
C ASP A 141 -6.27 32.57 -30.38
N LEU A 142 -6.27 32.64 -29.03
CA LEU A 142 -6.45 31.46 -28.18
C LEU A 142 -7.82 30.82 -28.42
N SER A 143 -8.88 31.62 -28.50
CA SER A 143 -10.23 31.13 -28.73
C SER A 143 -10.37 30.40 -30.05
N TYR A 144 -9.77 30.94 -31.12
CA TYR A 144 -9.73 30.31 -32.43
C TYR A 144 -8.97 28.97 -32.36
N ALA A 145 -7.78 28.95 -31.77
CA ALA A 145 -6.99 27.73 -31.62
C ALA A 145 -7.70 26.66 -30.78
N MET A 146 -8.43 27.04 -29.74
CA MET A 146 -9.25 26.10 -28.96
C MET A 146 -10.42 25.52 -29.76
N THR A 147 -11.00 26.29 -30.68
CA THR A 147 -12.04 25.80 -31.60
C THR A 147 -11.46 24.81 -32.61
N GLU A 148 -10.31 25.11 -33.21
CA GLU A 148 -9.62 24.20 -34.15
C GLU A 148 -9.22 22.87 -33.49
N GLU A 149 -8.76 22.91 -32.23
CA GLU A 149 -8.42 21.72 -31.44
C GLU A 149 -9.64 20.97 -30.88
N GLY A 150 -10.86 21.43 -31.21
CA GLY A 150 -12.11 20.83 -30.76
C GLY A 150 -12.24 20.77 -29.23
N LEU A 151 -11.64 21.73 -28.53
CA LEU A 151 -11.76 21.87 -27.07
C LEU A 151 -13.10 22.53 -26.68
N TRP A 152 -13.69 23.27 -27.62
CA TRP A 152 -15.02 23.84 -27.55
C TRP A 152 -15.54 24.12 -28.99
N GLY A 153 -16.81 24.48 -29.15
CA GLY A 153 -17.45 24.65 -30.46
C GLY A 153 -17.30 26.06 -31.07
N GLU A 154 -17.67 26.20 -32.35
CA GLU A 154 -17.63 27.48 -33.07
C GLU A 154 -18.47 28.58 -32.42
N LYS A 155 -19.56 28.22 -31.73
CA LYS A 155 -20.40 29.19 -31.02
C LYS A 155 -19.61 29.96 -29.95
N ASP A 156 -18.62 29.32 -29.31
CA ASP A 156 -17.81 29.96 -28.28
C ASP A 156 -16.83 30.98 -28.85
N LEU A 157 -16.29 30.72 -30.04
CA LEU A 157 -15.46 31.69 -30.75
C LEU A 157 -16.26 32.96 -31.09
N HIS A 158 -17.46 32.79 -31.65
CA HIS A 158 -18.35 33.91 -31.97
C HIS A 158 -18.78 34.67 -30.71
N PHE A 159 -19.12 33.94 -29.64
CA PHE A 159 -19.47 34.53 -28.36
C PHE A 159 -18.31 35.33 -27.77
N MET A 160 -17.10 34.79 -27.76
CA MET A 160 -15.92 35.49 -27.26
C MET A 160 -15.62 36.74 -28.08
N ALA A 161 -15.71 36.67 -29.41
CA ALA A 161 -15.53 37.84 -30.27
C ALA A 161 -16.55 38.95 -29.94
N ALA A 162 -17.82 38.60 -29.77
CA ALA A 162 -18.87 39.55 -29.38
C ALA A 162 -18.61 40.15 -27.99
N TRP A 163 -18.27 39.33 -27.00
CA TRP A 163 -17.94 39.77 -25.65
C TRP A 163 -16.79 40.79 -25.63
N LEU A 164 -15.71 40.52 -26.38
CA LEU A 164 -14.59 41.45 -26.47
C LEU A 164 -14.98 42.77 -27.15
N GLN A 165 -15.86 42.74 -28.16
CA GLN A 165 -16.39 43.96 -28.78
C GLN A 165 -17.24 44.78 -27.80
N ASP A 166 -18.09 44.12 -27.01
CA ASP A 166 -18.88 44.80 -25.99
C ASP A 166 -17.98 45.49 -24.96
N LEU A 167 -16.89 44.84 -24.55
CA LEU A 167 -15.89 45.47 -23.67
C LEU A 167 -15.25 46.72 -24.29
N VAL A 168 -14.92 46.68 -25.58
CA VAL A 168 -14.43 47.88 -26.29
C VAL A 168 -15.49 48.96 -26.31
N ALA A 169 -16.75 48.62 -26.62
CA ALA A 169 -17.86 49.56 -26.73
C ALA A 169 -18.16 50.30 -25.41
N ILE A 170 -18.05 49.61 -24.27
CA ILE A 170 -18.23 50.22 -22.94
C ILE A 170 -16.98 50.97 -22.44
N GLY A 171 -15.92 51.03 -23.24
CA GLY A 171 -14.68 51.74 -22.89
C GLY A 171 -13.80 51.00 -21.88
N TYR A 172 -13.89 49.68 -21.80
CA TYR A 172 -13.01 48.87 -20.96
C TYR A 172 -11.54 49.05 -21.38
N ARG A 173 -10.69 49.45 -20.43
CA ARG A 173 -9.27 49.67 -20.70
C ARG A 173 -8.51 48.35 -20.63
N GLN A 174 -8.05 47.92 -21.79
CA GLN A 174 -7.29 46.68 -21.91
C GLN A 174 -5.96 46.76 -21.14
N PRO A 175 -5.64 45.76 -20.29
CA PRO A 175 -4.35 45.70 -19.61
C PRO A 175 -3.18 45.64 -20.60
N ARG A 176 -2.03 46.19 -20.20
CA ARG A 176 -0.80 46.08 -20.98
C ARG A 176 -0.23 44.67 -20.86
N LEU A 177 0.19 44.11 -21.99
CA LEU A 177 0.94 42.87 -22.01
C LEU A 177 2.28 43.04 -21.30
N LEU A 178 2.66 42.06 -20.49
CA LEU A 178 3.99 41.99 -19.89
C LEU A 178 4.85 41.06 -20.75
N SER A 179 6.08 41.49 -21.09
CA SER A 179 7.05 40.60 -21.73
C SER A 179 7.56 39.61 -20.68
N LEU A 180 6.89 38.48 -20.57
CA LEU A 180 7.27 37.39 -19.68
C LEU A 180 7.82 36.23 -20.51
N ASP A 181 9.01 35.76 -20.16
CA ASP A 181 9.54 34.49 -20.66
C ASP A 181 8.76 33.37 -19.97
N ILE A 182 7.68 32.88 -20.60
CA ILE A 182 6.86 31.76 -20.08
C ILE A 182 7.73 30.51 -19.86
N ASP A 183 8.81 30.38 -20.63
CA ASP A 183 9.75 29.25 -20.60
C ASP A 183 10.97 29.48 -19.69
N ARG A 184 11.03 30.60 -18.94
CA ARG A 184 12.14 30.80 -18.01
C ARG A 184 12.12 29.72 -16.93
N PRO A 185 13.24 29.03 -16.67
CA PRO A 185 13.31 28.06 -15.59
C PRO A 185 12.97 28.75 -14.26
N ARG A 186 12.09 28.13 -13.47
CA ARG A 186 11.67 28.63 -12.17
C ARG A 186 12.89 28.90 -11.30
N ALA A 187 12.87 30.03 -10.58
CA ALA A 187 13.88 30.31 -9.57
C ALA A 187 13.95 29.14 -8.57
N THR A 188 15.17 28.73 -8.23
CA THR A 188 15.40 27.63 -7.29
C THR A 188 14.94 28.07 -5.91
N ILE A 189 13.85 27.50 -5.40
CA ILE A 189 13.29 27.85 -4.08
C ILE A 189 14.25 27.29 -3.01
N GLY A 190 15.03 28.17 -2.38
CA GLY A 190 15.94 27.81 -1.29
C GLY A 190 15.19 27.42 -0.01
N HIS A 191 15.88 26.78 0.93
CA HIS A 191 15.28 26.46 2.24
C HIS A 191 14.83 27.70 3.03
N GLY A 192 15.43 28.87 2.80
CA GLY A 192 15.08 30.14 3.47
C GLY A 192 13.83 30.84 2.93
N ASP A 193 13.35 30.47 1.73
CA ASP A 193 12.14 31.05 1.11
C ASP A 193 10.88 30.26 1.43
N LYS A 194 11.01 29.16 2.18
CA LYS A 194 9.90 28.29 2.59
C LYS A 194 9.27 28.83 3.87
N LYS A 195 7.97 29.05 3.85
CA LYS A 195 7.18 29.35 5.04
C LYS A 195 6.39 28.11 5.42
N GLU A 196 6.60 27.61 6.63
CA GLU A 196 5.83 26.51 7.17
C GLU A 196 4.49 27.02 7.70
N PHE A 197 3.43 26.29 7.42
CA PHE A 197 2.09 26.53 7.96
C PHE A 197 1.55 25.21 8.46
N VAL A 198 1.18 25.17 9.74
CA VAL A 198 0.54 24.02 10.36
C VAL A 198 -0.97 24.26 10.32
N PRO A 199 -1.72 23.59 9.42
CA PRO A 199 -3.16 23.80 9.31
C PRO A 199 -3.88 23.31 10.57
N LYS A 200 -4.96 24.00 10.96
CA LYS A 200 -5.86 23.49 12.00
C LYS A 200 -6.48 22.17 11.57
N LYS A 201 -6.42 21.18 12.44
CA LYS A 201 -7.14 19.91 12.24
C LYS A 201 -8.62 20.16 12.47
N LEU A 202 -9.40 20.10 11.40
CA LEU A 202 -10.86 20.18 11.43
C LEU A 202 -11.45 18.78 11.25
N PRO A 203 -12.63 18.50 11.82
CA PRO A 203 -13.29 17.21 11.64
C PRO A 203 -13.55 16.96 10.16
N ALA A 204 -13.29 15.72 9.71
CA ALA A 204 -13.60 15.31 8.35
C ALA A 204 -15.12 15.34 8.16
N VAL A 205 -15.57 15.87 7.02
CA VAL A 205 -16.98 15.80 6.66
C VAL A 205 -17.24 14.43 6.07
N HIS A 206 -18.08 13.66 6.78
CA HIS A 206 -18.75 12.42 6.39
C HIS A 206 -18.03 11.67 5.27
N LEU A 207 -17.11 10.77 5.63
CA LEU A 207 -16.94 9.58 4.81
C LEU A 207 -18.26 8.78 5.00
N GLY A 208 -18.75 8.02 4.01
CA GLY A 208 -19.74 6.95 4.28
C GLY A 208 -19.19 5.83 5.20
N VAL A 209 -18.15 6.15 5.96
CA VAL A 209 -17.46 5.41 6.98
C VAL A 209 -17.54 6.35 8.18
N GLU A 210 -18.26 5.98 9.23
CA GLU A 210 -18.11 6.67 10.51
C GLU A 210 -16.60 6.67 10.83
N GLU A 211 -15.95 7.82 10.80
CA GLU A 211 -14.71 7.99 11.54
C GLU A 211 -15.14 7.91 13.01
N ILE A 212 -15.19 6.68 13.52
CA ILE A 212 -15.31 6.44 14.95
C ILE A 212 -14.14 7.23 15.54
N GLY A 213 -14.45 8.32 16.23
CA GLY A 213 -13.48 9.30 16.74
C GLY A 213 -12.53 8.74 17.80
N GLU A 214 -12.64 7.45 18.08
CA GLU A 214 -11.65 6.60 18.72
C GLU A 214 -11.23 5.60 17.65
N VAL A 215 -9.93 5.57 17.32
CA VAL A 215 -9.36 4.44 16.59
C VAL A 215 -9.84 3.21 17.36
N SER A 216 -10.75 2.42 16.79
CA SER A 216 -11.27 1.25 17.49
C SER A 216 -10.06 0.43 17.92
N THR A 217 -10.09 -0.15 19.12
CA THR A 217 -8.93 -0.87 19.68
C THR A 217 -8.29 -1.84 18.68
N GLU A 218 -9.11 -2.34 17.76
CA GLU A 218 -8.81 -3.21 16.65
C GLU A 218 -7.95 -2.53 15.57
N ILE A 219 -8.20 -1.26 15.19
CA ILE A 219 -7.37 -0.52 14.21
C ILE A 219 -6.03 -0.17 14.86
N ASP A 220 -6.05 0.19 16.14
CA ASP A 220 -4.85 0.43 16.94
C ASP A 220 -3.97 -0.83 17.00
N ASN A 221 -4.59 -2.00 17.17
CA ASN A 221 -3.91 -3.29 17.12
C ASN A 221 -3.32 -3.57 15.73
N LEU A 222 -4.08 -3.32 14.65
CA LEU A 222 -3.58 -3.47 13.28
C LEU A 222 -2.36 -2.59 13.01
N ILE A 223 -2.37 -1.33 13.45
CA ILE A 223 -1.24 -0.42 13.34
C ILE A 223 -0.03 -0.95 14.14
N LYS A 224 -0.25 -1.43 15.37
CA LYS A 224 0.81 -2.03 16.20
C LYS A 224 1.43 -3.25 15.53
N TRP A 225 0.62 -4.16 15.00
CA TRP A 225 1.10 -5.35 14.30
C TRP A 225 1.88 -4.98 13.03
N ARG A 226 1.35 -4.09 12.19
CA ARG A 226 2.08 -3.61 11.00
C ARG A 226 3.40 -2.93 11.35
N LYS A 227 3.44 -2.13 12.42
CA LYS A 227 4.68 -1.49 12.87
C LYS A 227 5.69 -2.52 13.39
N HIS A 228 5.24 -3.60 14.01
CA HIS A 228 6.12 -4.62 14.57
C HIS A 228 6.65 -5.61 13.50
N PHE A 229 5.78 -6.06 12.60
CA PHE A 229 6.05 -7.12 11.62
C PHE A 229 6.33 -6.59 10.20
N GLY A 230 6.08 -5.31 9.92
CA GLY A 230 6.24 -4.73 8.57
C GLY A 230 7.66 -4.79 8.01
N ASP A 231 8.67 -4.89 8.88
CA ASP A 231 10.09 -5.05 8.49
C ASP A 231 10.53 -6.52 8.45
N ILE A 232 9.62 -7.47 8.68
CA ILE A 232 9.85 -8.91 8.53
C ILE A 232 9.27 -9.35 7.20
N VAL A 233 10.01 -10.20 6.48
CA VAL A 233 9.50 -10.86 5.28
C VAL A 233 8.88 -12.20 5.68
N LEU A 234 7.61 -12.40 5.33
CA LEU A 234 6.96 -13.69 5.50
C LEU A 234 7.24 -14.57 4.28
N ILE A 235 7.62 -15.82 4.50
CA ILE A 235 7.81 -16.83 3.47
C ILE A 235 6.81 -17.96 3.76
N VAL A 236 5.86 -18.15 2.85
CA VAL A 236 4.87 -19.24 2.94
C VAL A 236 5.21 -20.27 1.87
N HIS A 237 5.41 -21.52 2.27
CA HIS A 237 5.55 -22.63 1.33
C HIS A 237 4.22 -23.36 1.18
N CYS A 238 3.68 -23.40 -0.05
CA CYS A 238 2.42 -24.02 -0.39
C CYS A 238 2.65 -25.41 -1.01
N THR A 239 2.02 -26.41 -0.39
CA THR A 239 2.06 -27.82 -0.81
C THR A 239 0.92 -28.16 -1.79
N GLU A 240 -0.22 -27.48 -1.67
CA GLU A 240 -1.39 -27.65 -2.54
C GLU A 240 -1.31 -26.76 -3.81
N PRO A 241 -2.13 -27.00 -4.85
CA PRO A 241 -2.11 -26.22 -6.09
C PRO A 241 -2.29 -24.71 -5.85
N VAL A 242 -1.31 -23.94 -6.32
CA VAL A 242 -1.17 -22.50 -6.02
C VAL A 242 -2.15 -21.59 -6.75
N ASP A 243 -2.78 -22.08 -7.82
CA ASP A 243 -3.69 -21.29 -8.68
C ASP A 243 -4.93 -20.76 -7.93
N ARG A 244 -5.20 -21.30 -6.74
CA ARG A 244 -6.24 -20.80 -5.85
C ARG A 244 -5.57 -20.18 -4.63
N THR A 245 -4.98 -20.99 -3.75
CA THR A 245 -4.56 -20.65 -2.37
C THR A 245 -3.51 -19.54 -2.22
N ALA A 246 -2.68 -19.27 -3.23
CA ALA A 246 -1.55 -18.35 -3.09
C ALA A 246 -1.98 -16.89 -2.90
N LEU A 247 -3.10 -16.49 -3.51
CA LEU A 247 -3.64 -15.14 -3.34
C LEU A 247 -4.26 -14.96 -1.96
N GLU A 248 -4.97 -15.96 -1.44
CA GLU A 248 -5.61 -15.88 -0.13
C GLU A 248 -4.56 -15.79 1.00
N TRP A 249 -3.44 -16.53 0.91
CA TRP A 249 -2.34 -16.39 1.88
C TRP A 249 -1.72 -15.00 1.85
N ARG A 250 -1.57 -14.39 0.66
CA ARG A 250 -1.11 -13.00 0.53
C ARG A 250 -2.15 -12.01 1.05
N LEU A 251 -3.44 -12.24 0.84
CA LEU A 251 -4.52 -11.39 1.36
C LEU A 251 -4.56 -11.43 2.88
N LEU A 252 -4.43 -12.61 3.49
CA LEU A 252 -4.40 -12.76 4.95
C LEU A 252 -3.19 -12.05 5.56
N TYR A 253 -1.99 -12.45 5.17
CA TYR A 253 -0.77 -12.01 5.84
C TYR A 253 -0.21 -10.69 5.31
N GLY A 254 -0.55 -10.30 4.08
CA GLY A 254 -0.17 -9.00 3.50
C GLY A 254 -0.80 -7.80 4.20
N ARG A 255 -1.81 -8.04 5.07
CA ARG A 255 -2.33 -7.03 5.99
C ARG A 255 -1.35 -6.65 7.09
N ILE A 256 -0.38 -7.50 7.40
CA ILE A 256 0.53 -7.36 8.54
C ILE A 256 1.97 -7.25 8.08
N PHE A 257 2.40 -8.15 7.20
CA PHE A 257 3.73 -8.19 6.64
C PHE A 257 3.77 -7.39 5.35
N ARG A 258 4.75 -6.49 5.22
CA ARG A 258 4.90 -5.67 4.00
C ARG A 258 5.25 -6.52 2.78
N ALA A 259 5.92 -7.65 2.98
CA ALA A 259 6.29 -8.59 1.94
C ALA A 259 5.92 -10.02 2.36
N VAL A 260 5.16 -10.70 1.48
CA VAL A 260 4.80 -12.11 1.60
C VAL A 260 5.28 -12.84 0.34
N VAL A 261 6.27 -13.71 0.51
CA VAL A 261 6.86 -14.55 -0.55
C VAL A 261 6.17 -15.91 -0.52
N ILE A 262 5.68 -16.35 -1.68
CA ILE A 262 5.04 -17.66 -1.82
C ILE A 262 5.99 -18.58 -2.59
N LEU A 263 6.32 -19.72 -1.98
CA LEU A 263 7.12 -20.79 -2.57
C LEU A 263 6.22 -22.00 -2.81
N SER A 264 6.44 -22.76 -3.88
CA SER A 264 5.71 -24.02 -4.12
C SER A 264 6.47 -24.95 -5.05
N GLU A 265 6.05 -26.22 -5.14
CA GLU A 265 6.57 -27.18 -6.12
C GLU A 265 6.15 -26.86 -7.57
N GLN A 266 5.25 -25.89 -7.76
CA GLN A 266 4.86 -25.38 -9.07
C GLN A 266 5.08 -23.87 -9.13
N SER A 267 5.77 -23.38 -10.17
CA SER A 267 5.88 -21.94 -10.42
C SER A 267 4.65 -21.43 -11.16
N ASN A 268 4.18 -20.26 -10.75
CA ASN A 268 3.17 -19.50 -11.49
C ASN A 268 3.64 -18.03 -11.54
N SER A 269 4.05 -17.57 -12.72
CA SER A 269 4.58 -16.21 -12.90
C SER A 269 3.52 -15.13 -12.69
N ASP A 270 2.28 -15.41 -13.09
CA ASP A 270 1.16 -14.46 -13.01
C ASP A 270 0.78 -14.21 -11.54
N LEU A 271 0.91 -15.26 -10.71
CA LEU A 271 0.73 -15.18 -9.27
C LEU A 271 2.04 -14.92 -8.51
N ALA A 272 3.15 -14.61 -9.17
CA ALA A 272 4.46 -14.38 -8.55
C ALA A 272 4.89 -15.49 -7.56
N VAL A 273 4.57 -16.76 -7.87
CA VAL A 273 4.93 -17.94 -7.08
C VAL A 273 6.24 -18.52 -7.58
N GLU A 274 7.20 -18.69 -6.67
CA GLU A 274 8.52 -19.21 -6.99
C GLU A 274 8.62 -20.72 -6.78
N LEU A 275 9.30 -21.41 -7.71
CA LEU A 275 9.56 -22.84 -7.62
C LEU A 275 10.55 -23.16 -6.50
N SER A 276 10.14 -23.99 -5.55
CA SER A 276 10.98 -24.56 -4.50
C SER A 276 10.45 -25.92 -4.06
N ASN A 277 11.31 -26.94 -4.08
CA ASN A 277 11.02 -28.24 -3.47
C ASN A 277 10.95 -28.10 -1.95
N LEU A 278 9.90 -28.63 -1.31
CA LEU A 278 9.71 -28.49 0.12
C LEU A 278 10.81 -29.17 0.95
N ALA A 279 11.18 -30.39 0.57
CA ALA A 279 12.21 -31.18 1.26
C ALA A 279 13.54 -30.43 1.37
N GLN A 280 13.82 -29.52 0.42
CA GLN A 280 15.04 -28.72 0.37
C GLN A 280 14.78 -27.21 0.39
N ALA A 281 13.63 -26.75 0.88
CA ALA A 281 13.25 -25.33 0.83
C ALA A 281 14.31 -24.42 1.51
N TYR A 282 14.97 -24.92 2.56
CA TYR A 282 16.06 -24.22 3.25
C TYR A 282 17.24 -23.83 2.34
N LYS A 283 17.48 -24.57 1.25
CA LYS A 283 18.52 -24.25 0.25
C LYS A 283 18.14 -23.05 -0.62
N PHE A 284 16.85 -22.78 -0.76
CA PHE A 284 16.33 -21.66 -1.54
C PHE A 284 16.30 -20.35 -0.74
N LEU A 285 16.16 -20.42 0.60
CA LEU A 285 16.03 -19.25 1.47
C LEU A 285 17.15 -18.20 1.32
N PRO A 286 18.44 -18.56 1.16
CA PRO A 286 19.50 -17.57 0.91
C PRO A 286 19.20 -16.63 -0.26
N LYS A 287 18.60 -17.13 -1.34
CA LYS A 287 18.20 -16.30 -2.49
C LYS A 287 17.10 -15.30 -2.12
N VAL A 288 16.17 -15.70 -1.26
CA VAL A 288 15.12 -14.81 -0.74
C VAL A 288 15.74 -13.77 0.20
N PHE A 289 16.69 -14.16 1.04
CA PHE A 289 17.39 -13.26 1.95
C PHE A 289 18.14 -12.15 1.19
N ASP A 290 18.89 -12.52 0.16
CA ASP A 290 19.63 -11.57 -0.69
C ASP A 290 18.69 -10.58 -1.39
N ARG A 291 17.51 -11.04 -1.84
CA ARG A 291 16.50 -10.17 -2.47
C ARG A 291 15.95 -9.13 -1.51
N PHE A 292 15.83 -9.46 -0.22
CA PHE A 292 15.29 -8.58 0.80
C PHE A 292 16.34 -8.20 1.85
N ALA A 293 17.53 -7.80 1.41
CA ALA A 293 18.64 -7.44 2.30
C ALA A 293 18.34 -6.33 3.33
N GLY A 294 17.28 -5.53 3.12
CA GLY A 294 16.82 -4.50 4.04
C GLY A 294 15.83 -4.97 5.13
N ALA A 295 15.45 -6.26 5.15
CA ALA A 295 14.56 -6.80 6.17
C ALA A 295 15.26 -6.96 7.53
N GLN A 296 14.50 -6.90 8.63
CA GLN A 296 15.01 -7.20 9.98
C GLN A 296 15.06 -8.70 10.27
N GLY A 297 14.35 -9.51 9.50
CA GLY A 297 14.38 -10.96 9.57
C GLY A 297 13.32 -11.60 8.67
N PHE A 298 13.27 -12.92 8.72
CA PHE A 298 12.44 -13.73 7.84
C PHE A 298 11.68 -14.77 8.66
N LEU A 299 10.36 -14.81 8.50
CA LEU A 299 9.49 -15.80 9.12
C LEU A 299 9.06 -16.80 8.05
N PHE A 300 9.39 -18.07 8.23
CA PHE A 300 8.97 -19.15 7.36
C PHE A 300 7.80 -19.91 7.99
N LEU A 301 6.78 -20.25 7.21
CA LEU A 301 5.77 -21.23 7.59
C LEU A 301 5.30 -22.04 6.36
N GLN A 302 4.71 -23.21 6.59
CA GLN A 302 3.97 -23.94 5.57
C GLN A 302 2.47 -23.61 5.61
N ASP A 303 1.80 -23.80 4.48
CA ASP A 303 0.37 -23.49 4.24
C ASP A 303 -0.63 -24.24 5.14
N HIS A 304 -0.18 -25.19 5.94
CA HIS A 304 -1.02 -25.91 6.90
C HIS A 304 -0.64 -25.62 8.36
N VAL A 305 0.22 -24.63 8.58
CA VAL A 305 0.48 -23.99 9.87
C VAL A 305 -0.13 -22.60 9.83
N VAL A 306 -1.07 -22.29 10.72
CA VAL A 306 -1.67 -20.95 10.80
C VAL A 306 -0.97 -20.17 11.90
N LEU A 307 -0.42 -19.02 11.53
CA LEU A 307 0.24 -18.08 12.44
C LEU A 307 -0.77 -17.07 13.04
N ASN A 308 -0.83 -17.03 14.36
CA ASN A 308 -1.57 -16.02 15.13
C ASN A 308 -0.61 -14.90 15.53
N TYR A 309 -0.31 -14.00 14.59
CA TYR A 309 0.71 -12.97 14.73
C TYR A 309 0.48 -12.04 15.94
N TRP A 310 -0.78 -11.86 16.38
CA TRP A 310 -1.12 -11.01 17.53
C TRP A 310 -0.51 -11.49 18.85
N ASN A 311 -0.22 -12.79 18.99
CA ASN A 311 0.40 -13.34 20.20
C ASN A 311 1.93 -13.23 20.22
N LEU A 312 2.55 -12.76 19.14
CA LEU A 312 4.01 -12.69 18.98
C LEU A 312 4.59 -11.27 19.14
N LEU A 313 3.77 -10.28 19.50
CA LEU A 313 4.21 -8.89 19.69
C LEU A 313 5.33 -8.70 20.74
N SER A 314 5.41 -9.61 21.72
CA SER A 314 6.39 -9.54 22.81
C SER A 314 7.67 -10.34 22.55
N ALA A 315 7.77 -11.01 21.40
CA ALA A 315 8.92 -11.83 21.03
C ALA A 315 10.11 -10.94 20.61
N ASP A 316 11.32 -11.31 21.06
CA ASP A 316 12.54 -10.60 20.69
C ASP A 316 12.96 -10.96 19.25
N LYS A 317 12.78 -10.02 18.33
CA LYS A 317 13.18 -10.14 16.93
C LYS A 317 14.69 -10.20 16.71
N ALA A 318 15.52 -10.05 17.74
CA ALA A 318 16.96 -10.29 17.63
C ALA A 318 17.33 -11.77 17.78
N LYS A 319 16.39 -12.63 18.19
CA LYS A 319 16.65 -14.04 18.49
C LYS A 319 15.97 -14.97 17.49
N LEU A 320 16.50 -16.19 17.36
CA LEU A 320 15.87 -17.26 16.59
C LEU A 320 14.56 -17.69 17.27
N TRP A 321 13.48 -17.84 16.50
CA TRP A 321 12.21 -18.39 16.99
C TRP A 321 12.00 -19.75 16.36
N ILE A 322 11.94 -20.80 17.18
CA ILE A 322 11.78 -22.19 16.76
C ILE A 322 10.90 -22.93 17.76
N THR A 323 10.47 -24.14 17.43
CA THR A 323 9.55 -24.93 18.28
C THR A 323 10.26 -25.92 19.20
N ASN A 324 11.49 -25.62 19.61
CA ASN A 324 12.30 -26.51 20.46
C ASN A 324 11.69 -26.81 21.84
N GLN A 325 10.73 -26.01 22.29
CA GLN A 325 9.99 -26.24 23.53
C GLN A 325 8.70 -27.05 23.34
N VAL A 326 8.30 -27.32 22.10
CA VAL A 326 7.06 -28.04 21.76
C VAL A 326 7.40 -29.51 21.49
N LYS A 327 7.27 -30.35 22.53
CA LYS A 327 7.70 -31.76 22.53
C LYS A 327 7.03 -32.61 21.45
N GLU A 328 5.81 -32.26 21.07
CA GLU A 328 5.03 -32.94 20.05
C GLU A 328 5.61 -32.74 18.64
N SER A 329 6.33 -31.63 18.44
CA SER A 329 6.93 -31.27 17.15
C SER A 329 8.44 -31.47 17.11
N TRP A 330 9.08 -31.66 18.26
CA TRP A 330 10.53 -31.70 18.42
C TRP A 330 10.96 -32.99 19.12
N SER A 331 11.56 -33.90 18.37
CA SER A 331 11.93 -35.22 18.86
C SER A 331 13.41 -35.56 18.66
N ASP A 332 13.94 -36.29 19.65
CA ASP A 332 15.25 -36.91 19.59
C ASP A 332 15.16 -38.20 18.78
N VAL A 333 15.94 -38.30 17.70
CA VAL A 333 16.02 -39.51 16.87
C VAL A 333 17.36 -40.20 17.14
N PRO A 334 17.37 -41.39 17.76
CA PRO A 334 18.61 -42.11 18.04
C PRO A 334 19.24 -42.61 16.74
N LEU A 335 20.57 -42.52 16.64
CA LEU A 335 21.34 -42.99 15.50
C LEU A 335 21.68 -44.48 15.59
N GLN A 336 21.70 -45.04 16.81
CA GLN A 336 21.93 -46.47 17.07
C GLN A 336 20.62 -47.14 17.49
N GLY A 337 20.33 -48.32 16.93
CA GLY A 337 19.14 -49.11 17.27
C GLY A 337 17.82 -48.60 16.68
N ASN A 338 17.87 -47.68 15.71
CA ASN A 338 16.68 -47.21 15.00
C ASN A 338 16.36 -48.13 13.82
N ASN A 339 15.13 -48.61 13.77
CA ASN A 339 14.68 -49.57 12.74
C ASN A 339 14.08 -48.89 11.50
N ILE A 340 13.97 -47.55 11.49
CA ILE A 340 13.39 -46.80 10.38
C ILE A 340 14.52 -46.34 9.46
N GLU A 341 14.60 -46.94 8.27
CA GLU A 341 15.66 -46.70 7.28
C GLU A 341 15.81 -45.21 6.91
N TRP A 342 14.69 -44.50 6.76
CA TRP A 342 14.71 -43.07 6.44
C TRP A 342 15.47 -42.23 7.49
N PHE A 343 15.28 -42.51 8.77
CA PHE A 343 15.97 -41.81 9.86
C PHE A 343 17.47 -42.14 9.91
N VAL A 344 17.85 -43.38 9.61
CA VAL A 344 19.26 -43.79 9.52
C VAL A 344 19.95 -43.03 8.39
N ASN A 345 19.35 -43.02 7.20
CA ASN A 345 19.88 -42.33 6.04
C ASN A 345 20.03 -40.82 6.29
N GLN A 346 19.01 -40.17 6.84
CA GLN A 346 19.07 -38.75 7.20
C GLN A 346 20.15 -38.48 8.26
N GLY A 347 20.30 -39.37 9.23
CA GLY A 347 21.35 -39.29 10.27
C GLY A 347 22.77 -39.33 9.73
N ASP A 348 23.05 -40.22 8.78
CA ASP A 348 24.37 -40.31 8.14
C ASP A 348 24.69 -39.05 7.32
N MET A 349 23.68 -38.50 6.64
CA MET A 349 23.83 -37.25 5.89
C MET A 349 24.04 -36.04 6.81
N VAL A 350 23.32 -35.96 7.92
CA VAL A 350 23.51 -34.92 8.96
C VAL A 350 24.92 -34.98 9.54
N LYS A 351 25.41 -36.18 9.89
CA LYS A 351 26.80 -36.35 10.37
C LYS A 351 27.82 -35.85 9.35
N LYS A 352 27.62 -36.19 8.07
CA LYS A 352 28.49 -35.75 6.98
C LYS A 352 28.44 -34.23 6.79
N ALA A 353 27.25 -33.62 6.85
CA ALA A 353 27.08 -32.18 6.75
C ALA A 353 27.75 -31.44 7.92
N VAL A 354 27.52 -31.88 9.15
CA VAL A 354 28.15 -31.30 10.34
C VAL A 354 29.68 -31.44 10.26
N GLY A 355 30.19 -32.57 9.77
CA GLY A 355 31.64 -32.74 9.54
C GLY A 355 32.26 -31.73 8.58
N ASN A 356 31.47 -31.15 7.67
CA ASN A 356 31.90 -30.11 6.73
C ASN A 356 31.76 -28.68 7.27
N PHE A 357 31.09 -28.48 8.42
CA PHE A 357 30.97 -27.15 9.03
C PHE A 357 32.31 -26.68 9.62
N PRO A 358 32.55 -25.38 9.80
CA PRO A 358 33.72 -24.89 10.53
C PRO A 358 33.76 -25.42 11.97
N PRO A 359 34.96 -25.55 12.58
CA PRO A 359 35.13 -26.16 13.90
C PRO A 359 34.25 -25.55 15.00
N TYR A 360 33.99 -24.25 14.93
CA TYR A 360 33.12 -23.56 15.88
C TYR A 360 31.68 -24.10 15.85
N TYR A 361 31.05 -24.16 14.68
CA TYR A 361 29.68 -24.67 14.50
C TYR A 361 29.58 -26.17 14.78
N GLN A 362 30.61 -26.96 14.47
CA GLN A 362 30.67 -28.37 14.85
C GLN A 362 30.61 -28.55 16.37
N THR A 363 31.44 -27.80 17.09
CA THR A 363 31.53 -27.87 18.55
C THR A 363 30.21 -27.46 19.18
N ASN A 364 29.58 -26.41 18.65
CA ASN A 364 28.30 -25.94 19.16
C ASN A 364 27.18 -26.96 18.91
N TYR A 365 27.09 -27.53 17.71
CA TYR A 365 26.11 -28.59 17.40
C TYR A 365 26.26 -29.80 18.33
N ARG A 366 27.50 -30.30 18.51
CA ARG A 366 27.77 -31.43 19.41
C ARG A 366 27.44 -31.13 20.86
N ARG A 367 27.65 -29.89 21.32
CA ARG A 367 27.24 -29.45 22.67
C ARG A 367 25.72 -29.44 22.83
N SER A 368 25.00 -29.02 21.80
CA SER A 368 23.53 -28.90 21.83
C SER A 368 22.80 -30.23 21.67
N VAL A 369 23.30 -31.14 20.81
CA VAL A 369 22.62 -32.39 20.44
C VAL A 369 23.29 -33.65 21.03
N GLY A 370 24.61 -33.63 21.22
CA GLY A 370 25.40 -34.83 21.51
C GLY A 370 25.79 -35.60 20.24
N GLU A 371 26.36 -36.80 20.41
CA GLU A 371 26.93 -37.58 19.30
C GLU A 371 26.05 -38.76 18.83
N ASN A 372 25.09 -39.19 19.65
CA ASN A 372 24.33 -40.43 19.44
C ASN A 372 22.91 -40.22 18.91
N LYS A 373 22.51 -38.98 18.66
CA LYS A 373 21.17 -38.63 18.16
C LYS A 373 21.20 -37.48 17.17
N ILE A 374 20.12 -37.32 16.43
CA ILE A 374 19.79 -36.14 15.64
C ILE A 374 18.44 -35.59 16.10
N ILE A 375 18.13 -34.36 15.71
CA ILE A 375 16.85 -33.73 16.02
C ILE A 375 15.95 -33.78 14.79
N HIS A 376 14.72 -34.26 14.98
CA HIS A 376 13.65 -34.14 14.01
C HIS A 376 12.67 -33.06 14.46
N CYS A 377 12.45 -32.06 13.61
CA CYS A 377 11.45 -31.02 13.83
C CYS A 377 10.35 -31.15 12.78
N SER A 378 9.17 -31.60 13.19
CA SER A 378 7.97 -31.64 12.35
C SER A 378 7.15 -30.36 12.42
N SER A 379 7.60 -29.37 13.20
CA SER A 379 7.04 -28.03 13.09
C SER A 379 7.66 -27.32 11.92
N GLU A 380 6.79 -26.76 11.09
CA GLU A 380 7.18 -26.19 9.81
C GLU A 380 7.10 -24.67 9.84
N ILE A 381 7.39 -24.09 11.00
CA ILE A 381 7.45 -22.65 11.26
C ILE A 381 8.72 -22.27 12.02
N PHE A 382 9.39 -21.21 11.56
CA PHE A 382 10.54 -20.62 12.26
C PHE A 382 10.81 -19.17 11.83
N TYR A 383 11.48 -18.41 12.70
CA TYR A 383 11.97 -17.06 12.41
C TYR A 383 13.48 -17.00 12.48
N ILE A 384 14.11 -16.34 11.49
CA ILE A 384 15.53 -16.01 11.48
C ILE A 384 15.75 -14.49 11.45
N PRO A 385 16.49 -13.92 12.42
CA PRO A 385 16.80 -12.49 12.42
C PRO A 385 17.94 -12.17 11.45
N GLN A 386 18.00 -10.92 11.00
CA GLN A 386 18.96 -10.45 10.00
C GLN A 386 20.43 -10.79 10.35
N GLN A 387 20.80 -10.66 11.62
CA GLN A 387 22.16 -10.93 12.09
C GLN A 387 22.63 -12.39 11.88
N HIS A 388 21.70 -13.33 11.75
CA HIS A 388 21.97 -14.76 11.64
C HIS A 388 21.94 -15.26 10.19
N ILE A 389 21.54 -14.42 9.23
CA ILE A 389 21.41 -14.82 7.82
C ILE A 389 22.74 -15.18 7.17
N GLY A 390 23.81 -14.46 7.49
CA GLY A 390 25.14 -14.75 6.94
C GLY A 390 25.60 -16.16 7.32
N ASP A 391 25.49 -16.49 8.60
CA ASP A 391 25.82 -17.80 9.17
C ASP A 391 24.93 -18.90 8.58
N PHE A 392 23.62 -18.66 8.49
CA PHE A 392 22.68 -19.60 7.89
C PHE A 392 23.06 -19.92 6.44
N SER A 393 23.25 -18.88 5.61
CA SER A 393 23.64 -19.03 4.19
C SER A 393 24.98 -19.76 4.04
N TYR A 394 25.93 -19.49 4.93
CA TYR A 394 27.23 -20.15 4.94
C TYR A 394 27.12 -21.65 5.28
N LEU A 395 26.34 -22.02 6.31
CA LEU A 395 26.12 -23.41 6.69
C LEU A 395 25.31 -24.17 5.64
N VAL A 396 24.26 -23.56 5.08
CA VAL A 396 23.48 -24.15 3.99
C VAL A 396 24.35 -24.43 2.76
N LYS A 397 25.30 -23.53 2.43
CA LYS A 397 26.29 -23.77 1.38
C LYS A 397 27.21 -24.95 1.70
N ALA A 398 27.59 -25.14 2.98
CA ALA A 398 28.43 -26.27 3.42
C ALA A 398 27.72 -27.63 3.38
N ILE A 399 26.38 -27.67 3.44
CA ILE A 399 25.59 -28.89 3.23
C ILE A 399 25.76 -29.41 1.78
N GLY A 400 25.89 -28.50 0.81
CA GLY A 400 26.15 -28.81 -0.59
C GLY A 400 25.05 -29.68 -1.22
N SER A 401 25.47 -30.76 -1.90
CA SER A 401 24.57 -31.66 -2.64
C SER A 401 23.87 -32.72 -1.77
N LEU A 402 24.04 -32.68 -0.45
CA LEU A 402 23.37 -33.64 0.44
C LEU A 402 21.86 -33.39 0.45
N ASP A 403 21.10 -34.45 0.21
CA ASP A 403 19.63 -34.49 0.25
C ASP A 403 19.08 -34.67 1.68
N ILE A 404 19.43 -33.72 2.56
CA ILE A 404 18.89 -33.67 3.92
C ILE A 404 17.51 -32.99 3.86
N HIS A 405 16.48 -33.66 4.36
CA HIS A 405 15.13 -33.13 4.43
C HIS A 405 15.06 -31.94 5.40
N HIS A 406 14.21 -30.96 5.10
CA HIS A 406 14.15 -29.69 5.84
C HIS A 406 13.87 -29.88 7.34
N THR A 407 13.06 -30.89 7.70
CA THR A 407 12.74 -31.26 9.10
C THR A 407 13.96 -31.69 9.92
N PHE A 408 15.08 -32.05 9.27
CA PHE A 408 16.38 -32.30 9.90
C PHE A 408 17.36 -31.16 9.65
N ALA A 409 17.35 -30.58 8.46
CA ALA A 409 18.30 -29.54 8.06
C ALA A 409 18.15 -28.26 8.89
N ILE A 410 16.92 -27.80 9.12
CA ILE A 410 16.63 -26.59 9.90
C ILE A 410 17.11 -26.72 11.36
N PRO A 411 16.69 -27.75 12.14
CA PRO A 411 17.20 -27.89 13.50
C PRO A 411 18.72 -28.12 13.53
N MET A 412 19.28 -28.82 12.54
CA MET A 412 20.74 -28.98 12.43
C MET A 412 21.45 -27.63 12.29
N VAL A 413 21.01 -26.78 11.35
CA VAL A 413 21.61 -25.47 11.09
C VAL A 413 21.46 -24.56 12.31
N PHE A 414 20.26 -24.46 12.89
CA PHE A 414 20.03 -23.56 14.03
C PHE A 414 20.77 -23.97 15.30
N LEU A 415 20.84 -25.28 15.61
CA LEU A 415 21.60 -25.78 16.76
C LEU A 415 23.12 -25.73 16.55
N ALA A 416 23.57 -25.64 15.30
CA ALA A 416 24.95 -25.35 14.98
C ALA A 416 25.24 -23.85 15.17
N MET A 417 24.35 -22.96 14.72
CA MET A 417 24.51 -21.51 14.79
C MET A 417 24.53 -20.95 16.21
N ASP A 418 23.60 -21.40 17.07
CA ASP A 418 23.48 -20.86 18.42
C ASP A 418 22.89 -21.90 19.39
N SER A 419 23.04 -21.63 20.70
CA SER A 419 22.60 -22.54 21.76
C SER A 419 21.11 -22.38 22.05
N PRO A 420 20.39 -23.46 22.41
CA PRO A 420 18.97 -23.38 22.82
C PRO A 420 18.65 -22.37 23.93
N SER A 421 19.62 -22.02 24.78
CA SER A 421 19.45 -21.00 25.83
C SER A 421 19.34 -19.57 25.28
N ASN A 422 19.82 -19.33 24.06
CA ASN A 422 19.85 -18.02 23.43
C ASN A 422 18.68 -17.79 22.47
N PHE A 423 17.93 -18.84 22.13
CA PHE A 423 16.69 -18.73 21.35
C PHE A 423 15.61 -17.97 22.13
N GLU A 424 14.63 -17.42 21.41
CA GLU A 424 13.50 -16.76 22.04
C GLU A 424 12.60 -17.78 22.73
N SER A 425 12.48 -17.69 24.06
CA SER A 425 11.75 -18.67 24.86
C SER A 425 10.24 -18.43 24.88
N LYS A 426 9.79 -17.23 24.54
CA LYS A 426 8.37 -16.86 24.51
C LYS A 426 7.73 -17.05 23.15
N ALA A 427 8.49 -17.03 22.06
CA ALA A 427 7.96 -17.21 20.72
C ALA A 427 7.79 -18.69 20.39
N LEU A 428 6.71 -19.02 19.68
CA LEU A 428 6.42 -20.38 19.18
C LEU A 428 6.40 -21.52 20.23
N SER A 429 6.43 -21.21 21.52
CA SER A 429 6.30 -22.20 22.61
C SER A 429 4.87 -22.71 22.82
N LYS A 430 3.85 -21.90 22.52
CA LYS A 430 2.43 -22.28 22.53
C LYS A 430 1.94 -22.66 21.13
N LEU A 431 2.48 -23.74 20.56
CA LEU A 431 1.99 -24.31 19.30
C LEU A 431 0.91 -25.37 19.60
N VAL A 432 -0.28 -25.22 19.02
CA VAL A 432 -1.24 -26.34 19.01
C VAL A 432 -0.81 -27.30 17.92
N TYR A 433 -0.37 -28.50 18.32
CA TYR A 433 0.12 -29.52 17.40
C TYR A 433 -0.74 -30.80 17.50
N ARG A 434 -1.47 -31.15 16.44
CA ARG A 434 -2.35 -32.33 16.38
C ARG A 434 -2.14 -33.14 15.09
N ALA A 435 -1.06 -33.93 15.03
CA ALA A 435 -0.70 -34.67 13.82
C ALA A 435 -1.72 -35.74 13.39
N ASP A 436 -2.41 -36.39 14.34
CA ASP A 436 -3.25 -37.57 14.08
C ASP A 436 -4.75 -37.23 14.18
N LEU A 437 -5.26 -36.39 13.28
CA LEU A 437 -6.67 -35.99 13.26
C LEU A 437 -7.50 -36.80 12.24
N PRO A 438 -8.73 -37.23 12.60
CA PRO A 438 -9.69 -37.79 11.65
C PRO A 438 -10.02 -36.81 10.52
N SER A 439 -10.25 -37.32 9.30
CA SER A 439 -10.51 -36.51 8.09
C SER A 439 -11.74 -35.60 8.18
N ASN A 440 -12.66 -35.84 9.11
CA ASN A 440 -13.89 -35.05 9.31
C ASN A 440 -13.77 -33.95 10.37
N THR A 441 -12.57 -33.73 10.92
CA THR A 441 -12.34 -32.73 11.97
C THR A 441 -12.49 -31.31 11.41
N THR A 442 -13.24 -30.45 12.11
CA THR A 442 -13.49 -29.07 11.67
C THR A 442 -12.44 -28.11 12.22
N PHE A 443 -12.17 -27.00 11.50
CA PHE A 443 -11.21 -26.00 11.96
C PHE A 443 -11.55 -25.44 13.35
N ALA A 444 -12.83 -25.22 13.66
CA ALA A 444 -13.27 -24.73 14.96
C ALA A 444 -12.91 -25.66 16.14
N SER A 445 -12.73 -26.96 15.89
CA SER A 445 -12.35 -27.93 16.92
C SER A 445 -10.84 -28.01 17.15
N ILE A 446 -10.04 -27.54 16.19
CA ILE A 446 -8.57 -27.57 16.22
C ILE A 446 -8.00 -26.21 16.63
N TYR A 447 -8.58 -25.14 16.08
CA TYR A 447 -8.09 -23.78 16.18
C TYR A 447 -8.20 -23.22 17.60
N SER A 448 -7.19 -22.47 18.01
CA SER A 448 -7.16 -21.68 19.23
C SER A 448 -6.52 -20.33 18.96
N ALA A 449 -7.21 -19.24 19.29
CA ALA A 449 -6.71 -17.87 19.12
C ALA A 449 -5.62 -17.49 20.13
N GLU A 450 -5.47 -18.26 21.23
CA GLU A 450 -4.44 -18.02 22.27
C GLU A 450 -3.09 -18.65 21.92
N ALA A 451 -3.07 -19.58 20.96
CA ALA A 451 -1.85 -20.23 20.47
C ALA A 451 -1.02 -19.24 19.63
N HIS A 452 0.31 -19.42 19.58
CA HIS A 452 1.17 -18.66 18.67
C HIS A 452 0.98 -19.12 17.22
N ALA A 453 0.82 -20.43 17.04
CA ALA A 453 0.48 -21.03 15.76
C ALA A 453 -0.31 -22.33 15.98
N VAL A 454 -1.01 -22.78 14.94
CA VAL A 454 -1.88 -23.97 14.99
C VAL A 454 -1.55 -24.88 13.80
N TYR A 455 -1.34 -26.17 14.09
CA TYR A 455 -1.09 -27.22 13.13
C TYR A 455 -1.93 -28.48 13.45
N PRO A 456 -2.52 -29.17 12.46
CA PRO A 456 -2.62 -28.78 11.05
C PRO A 456 -3.93 -28.03 10.75
N LEU A 457 -3.88 -27.04 9.86
CA LEU A 457 -5.05 -26.37 9.29
C LEU A 457 -4.89 -26.27 7.77
N LYS A 458 -5.23 -27.36 7.08
CA LYS A 458 -5.08 -27.48 5.62
C LYS A 458 -6.23 -26.76 4.90
N VAL A 459 -5.89 -25.78 4.06
CA VAL A 459 -6.85 -25.04 3.22
C VAL A 459 -6.72 -25.50 1.78
N ARG A 460 -7.75 -26.14 1.23
CA ARG A 460 -7.73 -26.72 -0.14
C ARG A 460 -8.50 -25.89 -1.16
N ASN A 461 -9.33 -24.96 -0.72
CA ASN A 461 -10.19 -24.15 -1.56
C ASN A 461 -10.64 -22.87 -0.84
N GLU A 462 -11.20 -21.93 -1.60
CA GLU A 462 -11.71 -20.64 -1.12
C GLU A 462 -12.73 -20.80 0.03
N MET A 463 -13.63 -21.80 -0.03
CA MET A 463 -14.63 -22.04 1.01
C MET A 463 -14.00 -22.48 2.34
N GLU A 464 -12.92 -23.25 2.29
CA GLU A 464 -12.12 -23.59 3.48
C GLU A 464 -11.35 -22.37 3.98
N PHE A 465 -10.80 -21.55 3.08
CA PHE A 465 -10.15 -20.30 3.47
C PHE A 465 -11.11 -19.37 4.24
N VAL A 466 -12.34 -19.20 3.74
CA VAL A 466 -13.42 -18.46 4.43
C VAL A 466 -13.68 -19.04 5.83
N LYS A 467 -13.72 -20.37 5.98
CA LYS A 467 -13.89 -21.01 7.30
C LYS A 467 -12.70 -20.74 8.22
N LEU A 468 -11.48 -20.73 7.68
CA LEU A 468 -10.27 -20.39 8.43
C LEU A 468 -10.35 -18.93 8.93
N ILE A 469 -10.70 -17.99 8.06
CA ILE A 469 -10.85 -16.58 8.43
C ILE A 469 -11.87 -16.41 9.56
N ARG A 470 -13.02 -17.09 9.48
CA ARG A 470 -14.04 -17.04 10.55
C ARG A 470 -13.55 -17.52 11.90
N VAL A 471 -12.71 -18.57 11.96
CA VAL A 471 -12.14 -19.00 13.25
C VAL A 471 -11.03 -18.05 13.71
N MET A 472 -10.22 -17.53 12.78
CA MET A 472 -9.17 -16.56 13.10
C MET A 472 -9.71 -15.22 13.60
N ALA A 473 -10.92 -14.85 13.19
CA ALA A 473 -11.60 -13.63 13.63
C ALA A 473 -11.84 -13.55 15.15
N SER A 474 -11.74 -14.68 15.87
CA SER A 474 -11.75 -14.67 17.34
C SER A 474 -10.51 -14.02 17.97
N GLY A 475 -9.39 -13.94 17.23
CA GLY A 475 -8.17 -13.25 17.65
C GLY A 475 -7.95 -11.90 16.98
N ASP A 476 -8.32 -11.78 15.70
CA ASP A 476 -8.38 -10.50 14.97
C ASP A 476 -9.74 -10.30 14.29
N PRO A 477 -10.69 -9.60 14.95
CA PRO A 477 -12.02 -9.37 14.41
C PRO A 477 -12.05 -8.72 13.02
N PHE A 478 -11.02 -7.94 12.67
CA PHE A 478 -10.89 -7.28 11.36
C PHE A 478 -10.71 -8.26 10.20
N LEU A 479 -10.33 -9.52 10.47
CA LEU A 479 -10.26 -10.55 9.43
C LEU A 479 -11.61 -10.82 8.77
N MET A 480 -12.74 -10.53 9.43
CA MET A 480 -14.07 -10.69 8.84
C MET A 480 -14.31 -9.80 7.61
N GLU A 481 -13.54 -8.73 7.40
CA GLU A 481 -13.62 -7.91 6.17
C GLU A 481 -13.11 -8.64 4.91
N LEU A 482 -12.40 -9.76 5.08
CA LEU A 482 -11.90 -10.57 3.97
C LEU A 482 -12.92 -11.59 3.43
N VAL A 483 -14.12 -11.68 4.04
CA VAL A 483 -15.10 -12.76 3.82
C VAL A 483 -16.50 -12.23 3.53
#